data_AF-A0A357EXY6-F1
#
_entry.id   AF-A0A357EXY6-F1
#
_cell.length_a   1.000
_cell.length_b   1.000
_cell.length_c   1.000
_cell.angle_alpha   90.00
_cell.angle_beta   90.00
_cell.angle_gamma   90.00
#
_symmetry.space_group_name_H-M   'P 1'
#
loop_
_entity.id
_entity.type
_entity.pdbx_description
1 polymer ?
#
loop_
_entity_poly.entity_id
_entity_poly.type
_entity_poly.pdbx_seq_one_letter_code
_entity_poly.pdbx_strand_id
1 'polypeptide(L)' 'MSIDDTRLTGEVGSVRELNAFLLSGWKLILTYVDHSNDTQHPRFVIGWQSDDEPVIPELLDAWELHEIDRQRFR' A
#
# COMPACT_ATOMS: atom_id res chain seq x y z
N MET A 1 -14.62 -4.19 -14.26
CA MET A 1 -13.31 -4.37 -13.62
C MET A 1 -13.34 -5.74 -12.99
N SER A 2 -12.73 -6.73 -13.64
CA SER A 2 -12.63 -8.09 -13.11
C SER A 2 -11.31 -8.25 -12.37
N ILE A 3 -11.24 -9.20 -11.44
CA ILE A 3 -9.95 -9.63 -10.89
C ILE A 3 -9.08 -10.27 -11.98
N ASP A 4 -9.69 -10.80 -13.05
CA ASP A 4 -9.02 -11.42 -14.18
C ASP A 4 -8.14 -10.44 -14.97
N ASP A 5 -8.40 -9.12 -14.83
CA ASP A 5 -7.63 -8.05 -15.46
C ASP A 5 -6.31 -7.76 -14.71
N THR A 6 -6.03 -8.47 -13.61
CA THR A 6 -4.86 -8.23 -12.75
C THR A 6 -3.60 -8.86 -13.31
N ARG A 7 -2.62 -8.00 -13.64
CA ARG A 7 -1.32 -8.41 -14.19
C ARG A 7 -0.25 -8.59 -13.13
N LEU A 8 -0.28 -7.74 -12.09
CA LEU A 8 0.66 -7.76 -10.99
C LEU A 8 -0.07 -7.48 -9.68
N THR A 9 0.34 -8.16 -8.62
CA THR A 9 -0.19 -7.98 -7.27
C THR A 9 0.91 -7.62 -6.28
N GLY A 10 0.56 -6.82 -5.28
CA GLY A 10 1.41 -6.51 -4.13
C GLY A 10 0.60 -6.48 -2.85
N GLU A 11 1.29 -6.47 -1.71
CA GLU A 11 0.67 -6.37 -0.39
C GLU A 11 1.39 -5.30 0.43
N VAL A 12 0.61 -4.41 1.04
CA VAL A 12 1.13 -3.34 1.92
C VAL A 12 0.47 -3.39 3.29
N GLY A 13 1.19 -2.90 4.31
CA GLY A 13 0.78 -3.02 5.71
C GLY A 13 0.24 -1.73 6.32
N SER A 14 0.35 -0.60 5.61
CA SER A 14 -0.09 0.70 6.12
C SER A 14 -0.99 1.45 5.14
N VAL A 15 -1.88 2.27 5.69
CA VAL A 15 -2.74 3.17 4.90
C VAL A 15 -1.92 4.18 4.09
N ARG A 16 -0.73 4.56 4.59
CA ARG A 16 0.15 5.49 3.88
C ARG A 16 0.71 4.86 2.60
N GLU A 17 1.27 3.66 2.69
CA GLU A 17 1.76 2.91 1.53
C GLU A 17 0.62 2.64 0.55
N LEU A 18 -0.53 2.19 1.06
CA LEU A 18 -1.72 2.00 0.23
C LEU A 18 -2.04 3.26 -0.58
N ASN A 19 -2.11 4.41 0.07
CA ASN A 19 -2.42 5.67 -0.60
C ASN A 19 -1.37 6.02 -1.68
N ALA A 20 -0.08 5.77 -1.42
CA ALA A 20 0.97 6.00 -2.41
C ALA A 20 0.72 5.15 -3.69
N PHE A 21 0.45 3.86 -3.52
CA PHE A 21 0.14 2.97 -4.65
C PHE A 21 -1.15 3.37 -5.38
N LEU A 22 -2.22 3.71 -4.64
CA LEU A 22 -3.49 4.14 -5.24
C LEU A 22 -3.32 5.42 -6.07
N LEU A 23 -2.53 6.38 -5.60
CA LEU A 23 -2.20 7.60 -6.33
C LEU A 23 -1.37 7.31 -7.60
N SER A 24 -0.53 6.27 -7.57
CA SER A 24 0.22 5.78 -8.73
C SER A 24 -0.65 4.99 -9.73
N GLY A 25 -1.95 4.80 -9.47
CA GLY A 25 -2.89 4.16 -10.39
C GLY A 25 -3.22 2.71 -10.06
N TRP A 26 -2.64 2.15 -9.00
CA TRP A 26 -2.98 0.81 -8.51
C TRP A 26 -4.41 0.74 -7.96
N LYS A 27 -4.91 -0.48 -7.83
CA LYS A 27 -6.30 -0.75 -7.45
C LYS A 27 -6.32 -1.66 -6.23
N LEU A 28 -7.14 -1.30 -5.24
CA LEU A 28 -7.35 -2.14 -4.07
C LEU A 28 -8.20 -3.36 -4.48
N ILE A 29 -7.69 -4.56 -4.24
CA ILE A 29 -8.37 -5.83 -4.55
C ILE A 29 -9.04 -6.38 -3.28
N LEU A 30 -8.29 -6.45 -2.18
CA LEU A 30 -8.72 -7.10 -0.96
C LEU A 30 -8.15 -6.39 0.27
N THR A 31 -8.94 -6.34 1.32
CA THR A 31 -8.52 -5.98 2.66
C THR A 31 -8.78 -7.13 3.62
N TYR A 32 -7.80 -7.43 4.45
CA TYR A 32 -7.94 -8.39 5.53
C TYR A 32 -7.11 -7.99 6.73
N VAL A 33 -7.33 -8.68 7.85
CA VAL A 33 -6.56 -8.49 9.08
C VAL A 33 -5.71 -9.74 9.29
N ASP A 34 -4.40 -9.55 9.39
CA ASP A 34 -3.50 -10.57 9.91
C ASP A 34 -3.50 -10.51 11.44
N HIS A 35 -3.62 -11.68 12.06
CA HIS A 35 -3.70 -11.88 13.50
C HIS A 35 -2.41 -12.48 14.08
N SER A 36 -1.29 -12.37 13.36
CA SER A 36 0.00 -12.80 13.87
C SER A 36 0.33 -12.07 15.20
N ASN A 37 0.60 -12.86 16.26
CA ASN A 37 1.05 -12.39 17.59
C ASN A 37 0.07 -11.51 18.38
N ASP A 38 -1.20 -11.94 18.51
CA ASP A 38 -2.23 -11.29 19.35
C ASP A 38 -2.54 -9.82 18.98
N THR A 39 -1.99 -9.33 17.88
CA THR A 39 -2.16 -7.98 17.37
C THR A 39 -2.89 -8.03 16.03
N GLN A 40 -3.70 -7.01 15.75
CA GLN A 40 -4.40 -6.89 14.46
C GLN A 40 -3.57 -6.00 13.53
N HIS A 41 -3.09 -6.59 12.44
CA HIS A 41 -2.34 -5.89 11.41
C HIS A 41 -3.18 -5.81 10.13
N PRO A 42 -3.67 -4.62 9.74
CA PRO A 42 -4.39 -4.50 8.48
C PRO A 42 -3.44 -4.76 7.31
N ARG A 43 -3.89 -5.56 6.35
CA ARG A 43 -3.18 -5.86 5.10
C ARG A 43 -4.04 -5.47 3.91
N PHE A 44 -3.40 -4.85 2.93
CA PHE A 44 -4.06 -4.36 1.72
C PHE A 44 -3.42 -5.02 0.50
N VAL A 45 -4.19 -5.82 -0.22
CA VAL A 45 -3.77 -6.40 -1.49
C VAL A 45 -4.12 -5.44 -2.61
N ILE A 46 -3.12 -5.05 -3.37
CA ILE A 46 -3.23 -4.13 -4.50
C ILE A 46 -2.92 -4.84 -5.81
N GLY A 47 -3.54 -4.38 -6.89
CA GLY A 47 -3.34 -4.90 -8.23
C GLY A 47 -3.05 -3.81 -9.24
N TRP A 48 -2.13 -4.09 -10.16
CA TRP A 48 -1.96 -3.34 -11.39
C TRP A 48 -2.79 -3.98 -12.50
N GLN A 49 -3.66 -3.18 -13.09
CA GLN A 49 -4.60 -3.61 -14.13
C GLN A 49 -4.51 -2.76 -15.41
N SER A 50 -3.51 -1.87 -15.49
CA SER A 50 -3.25 -1.13 -16.73
C SER A 50 -2.42 -1.98 -17.69
N ASP A 51 -2.54 -1.68 -18.99
CA ASP A 51 -1.73 -2.30 -20.02
C ASP A 51 -0.26 -1.83 -20.00
N ASP A 52 -0.01 -0.67 -19.38
CA ASP A 52 1.31 -0.06 -19.24
C ASP A 52 2.16 -0.69 -18.13
N GLU A 53 3.43 -0.28 -18.05
CA GLU A 53 4.34 -0.70 -17.00
C GLU A 53 3.87 -0.22 -15.61
N PRO A 54 3.90 -1.08 -14.58
CA PRO A 54 3.49 -0.70 -13.23
C PRO A 54 4.38 0.39 -12.64
N VAL A 55 3.75 1.46 -12.13
CA VAL A 55 4.47 2.52 -11.42
C VAL A 55 4.62 2.12 -9.95
N ILE A 56 5.86 1.85 -9.52
CA ILE A 56 6.17 1.56 -8.11
C ILE A 56 6.50 2.90 -7.41
N PRO A 57 5.69 3.35 -6.42
CA PRO A 57 5.98 4.56 -5.70
C PRO A 57 7.20 4.39 -4.79
N GLU A 58 7.92 5.48 -4.56
CA GLU A 58 8.90 5.56 -3.48
C GLU A 58 8.18 5.53 -2.13
N LEU A 59 8.57 4.60 -1.27
CA LEU A 59 8.04 4.46 0.07
C LEU A 59 9.02 5.08 1.06
N LEU A 60 8.48 5.85 1.99
CA LEU A 60 9.30 6.47 3.03
C LEU A 60 9.83 5.42 3.98
N ASP A 61 11.11 5.53 4.32
CA ASP A 61 11.71 4.68 5.33
C ASP A 61 11.29 5.11 6.75
N ALA A 62 11.64 4.27 7.74
CA ALA A 62 11.27 4.53 9.14
C ALA A 62 11.86 5.86 9.68
N TRP A 63 13.02 6.28 9.17
CA TRP A 63 13.68 7.50 9.59
C TRP A 63 12.96 8.73 9.02
N GLU A 64 12.60 8.72 7.74
CA GLU A 64 11.86 9.78 7.06
C GLU A 64 10.48 9.98 7.70
N LEU A 65 9.81 8.88 8.03
CA LEU A 65 8.53 8.90 8.75
C LEU A 65 8.66 9.56 10.13
N HIS A 66 9.71 9.21 10.87
CA HIS A 66 9.96 9.78 12.20
C HIS A 66 10.21 11.29 12.15
N GLU A 67 10.89 11.77 11.10
CA GLU A 67 11.16 13.20 10.93
C GLU A 67 9.88 13.99 10.58
N ILE A 68 9.01 13.45 9.72
CA ILE A 68 7.71 14.07 9.41
C ILE A 68 6.84 14.20 10.66
N ASP A 69 6.76 13.14 11.47
CA ASP A 69 5.97 13.18 12.70
C ASP A 69 6.52 14.22 13.68
N ARG A 70 7.85 14.29 13.83
CA ARG A 70 8.49 15.32 14.67
C ARG A 70 8.15 16.74 14.23
N GLN A 71 8.06 17.00 12.92
CA GLN A 71 7.72 18.32 12.39
C GLN A 71 6.23 18.68 12.55
N ARG A 72 5.33 17.69 12.58
CA ARG A 72 3.88 17.92 12.77
C ARG A 72 3.49 18.33 14.19
N PHE A 73 4.30 17.99 15.19
CA PHE A 73 4.04 18.29 16.61
C PHE A 73 4.90 19.46 17.13
N ARG A 74 5.36 20.34 16.24
CA ARG A 74 6.09 21.57 16.57
C ARG A 74 5.20 22.81 16.53
#